data_AF-A0A0Q9K0J0-F1
#
_entry.id   AF-A0A0Q9K0J0-F1
#
_cell.length_a   1.000
_cell.length_b   1.000
_cell.length_c   1.000
_cell.angle_alpha   90.00
_cell.angle_beta   90.00
_cell.angle_gamma   90.00
#
_symmetry.space_group_name_H-M   'P 1'
#
loop_
_entity.id
_entity.type
_entity.pdbx_description
1 polymer ?
#
loop_
_entity_poly.entity_id
_entity_poly.type
_entity_poly.pdbx_seq_one_letter_code
_entity_poly.pdbx_strand_id
1 'polypeptide(L)'
;MVEYHELTPAELSVCAAVFTETLKNDQETEMFYSYINAYWQRVETLKSFDEMLGKPKQEKVMSAEEMLSKVMGIHADMGGATEGR
;
A
#
# COMPACT_ATOMS: atom_id res chain seq x y z
N MET A 1 -32.38 -15.49 12.42
CA MET A 1 -32.48 -14.66 11.19
C MET A 1 -33.93 -14.70 10.80
N VAL A 2 -34.60 -13.55 10.71
CA VAL A 2 -35.98 -13.50 10.21
C VAL A 2 -35.92 -13.85 8.73
N GLU A 3 -36.68 -14.86 8.31
CA GLU A 3 -36.66 -15.27 6.92
C GLU A 3 -37.57 -14.34 6.09
N TYR A 4 -37.13 -13.99 4.86
CA TYR A 4 -37.84 -13.04 4.00
C TYR A 4 -39.29 -13.44 3.67
N HIS A 5 -39.63 -14.71 3.81
CA HIS A 5 -40.96 -15.29 3.61
C HIS A 5 -41.96 -14.92 4.73
N GLU A 6 -41.46 -14.47 5.89
CA GLU A 6 -42.26 -14.11 7.07
C GLU A 6 -42.60 -12.61 7.13
N LEU A 7 -41.99 -11.80 6.25
CA LEU A 7 -42.16 -10.35 6.22
C LEU A 7 -43.34 -9.96 5.32
N THR A 8 -44.11 -8.99 5.78
CA THR A 8 -45.15 -8.37 4.97
C THR A 8 -44.54 -7.57 3.81
N PRO A 9 -45.29 -7.32 2.73
CA PRO A 9 -44.81 -6.49 1.62
C PRO A 9 -44.31 -5.10 2.05
N ALA A 10 -44.93 -4.51 3.08
CA ALA A 10 -44.51 -3.22 3.63
C ALA A 10 -43.14 -3.33 4.34
N GLU A 11 -42.95 -4.34 5.17
CA GLU A 11 -41.68 -4.58 5.85
C GLU A 11 -40.55 -4.91 4.86
N LEU A 12 -40.84 -5.69 3.82
CA LEU A 12 -39.89 -5.94 2.72
C LEU A 12 -39.47 -4.64 2.02
N SER A 13 -40.42 -3.72 1.79
CA SER A 13 -40.12 -2.44 1.15
C SER A 13 -39.20 -1.56 2.01
N VAL A 14 -39.39 -1.56 3.33
CA VAL A 14 -38.52 -0.87 4.28
C VAL A 14 -37.13 -1.51 4.31
N CYS A 15 -37.04 -2.84 4.37
CA CYS A 15 -35.76 -3.54 4.32
C CYS A 15 -34.99 -3.25 3.02
N ALA A 16 -35.67 -3.20 1.88
CA ALA A 16 -35.06 -2.85 0.60
C ALA A 16 -34.54 -1.41 0.59
N ALA A 17 -35.29 -0.46 1.15
CA ALA A 17 -34.86 0.93 1.27
C ALA A 17 -33.61 1.06 2.14
N VAL A 18 -33.63 0.44 3.32
CA VAL A 18 -32.48 0.42 4.25
C VAL A 18 -31.27 -0.21 3.59
N PHE A 19 -31.42 -1.35 2.92
CA PHE A 19 -30.32 -2.02 2.23
C PHE A 19 -29.70 -1.14 1.14
N THR A 20 -30.54 -0.44 0.38
CA THR A 20 -30.07 0.45 -0.69
C THR A 20 -29.31 1.65 -0.11
N GLU A 21 -29.75 2.19 1.02
CA GLU A 21 -29.08 3.28 1.71
C GLU A 21 -27.75 2.83 2.33
N THR A 22 -27.71 1.65 2.96
CA THR A 22 -26.45 1.07 3.47
C THR A 22 -25.45 0.85 2.34
N LEU A 23 -25.90 0.34 1.19
CA LEU A 23 -25.02 0.11 0.04
C LEU A 23 -24.42 1.42 -0.50
N LYS A 24 -25.21 2.50 -0.51
CA LYS A 24 -24.71 3.83 -0.89
C LYS A 24 -23.66 4.34 0.09
N ASN A 25 -23.93 4.25 1.39
CA ASN A 25 -22.98 4.67 2.41
C ASN A 25 -21.67 3.88 2.34
N ASP A 26 -21.74 2.57 2.08
CA ASP A 26 -20.56 1.72 1.93
C ASP A 26 -19.71 2.16 0.71
N GLN A 27 -20.37 2.45 -0.42
CA GLN A 27 -19.70 2.95 -1.63
C GLN A 27 -19.04 4.32 -1.42
N GLU A 28 -19.74 5.25 -0.75
CA GLU A 28 -19.19 6.57 -0.42
C GLU A 28 -17.98 6.45 0.52
N THR A 29 -18.08 5.56 1.51
CA THR A 29 -17.01 5.28 2.47
C THR A 29 -15.77 4.69 1.78
N GLU A 30 -15.96 3.72 0.89
CA GLU A 30 -14.87 3.13 0.10
C GLU A 30 -14.17 4.17 -0.78
N MET A 31 -14.96 5.00 -1.48
CA MET A 31 -14.42 6.10 -2.28
C MET A 31 -13.64 7.10 -1.43
N PHE A 32 -14.15 7.47 -0.26
CA PHE A 32 -13.48 8.39 0.66
C PHE A 32 -12.14 7.83 1.16
N TYR A 33 -12.09 6.56 1.56
CA TYR A 33 -10.84 5.91 1.95
C TYR A 33 -9.84 5.84 0.80
N SER A 34 -10.30 5.54 -0.42
CA SER A 34 -9.43 5.53 -1.60
C SER A 34 -8.83 6.92 -1.87
N TYR A 35 -9.65 7.97 -1.75
CA TYR A 35 -9.23 9.36 -1.91
C TYR A 35 -8.18 9.76 -0.87
N ILE A 36 -8.43 9.47 0.41
CA ILE A 36 -7.49 9.77 1.49
C ILE A 36 -6.18 9.01 1.29
N ASN A 37 -6.24 7.72 0.94
CA ASN A 37 -5.05 6.91 0.69
C ASN A 37 -4.22 7.50 -0.47
N ALA A 38 -4.86 7.86 -1.58
CA ALA A 38 -4.19 8.47 -2.72
C ALA A 38 -3.60 9.86 -2.37
N TYR A 39 -4.35 10.66 -1.59
CA TYR A 39 -3.88 11.96 -1.12
C TYR A 39 -2.66 11.80 -0.20
N TRP A 40 -2.71 10.88 0.77
CA TRP A 40 -1.57 10.61 1.66
C TRP A 40 -0.35 10.11 0.91
N GLN A 41 -0.51 9.19 -0.05
CA GLN A 41 0.61 8.73 -0.88
C GLN A 41 1.25 9.85 -1.70
N ARG A 42 0.49 10.89 -2.07
CA ARG A 42 1.01 12.04 -2.81
C ARG A 42 1.71 13.05 -1.90
N VAL A 43 1.21 13.26 -0.68
CA VAL A 43 1.73 14.25 0.26
C VAL A 43 2.93 13.71 1.04
N GLU A 44 2.94 12.41 1.36
CA GLU A 44 4.06 11.73 2.01
C GLU A 44 4.35 10.42 1.27
N THR A 45 5.63 10.15 0.97
CA THR A 45 6.04 8.80 0.56
C THR A 45 5.79 7.86 1.72
N LEU A 46 4.70 7.09 1.64
CA LEU A 46 4.31 6.13 2.67
C LEU A 46 5.51 5.21 2.95
N LYS A 47 5.96 5.16 4.21
CA LYS A 47 6.97 4.18 4.63
C LYS A 47 6.46 2.79 4.26
N SER A 48 7.38 1.91 3.88
CA SER A 48 7.01 0.52 3.59
C SER A 48 6.31 -0.11 4.80
N PHE A 49 5.42 -1.07 4.57
CA PHE A 49 4.67 -1.72 5.64
C PHE A 49 5.61 -2.33 6.72
N ASP A 50 6.76 -2.86 6.31
CA ASP A 50 7.77 -3.38 7.22
C ASP A 50 8.45 -2.28 8.06
N GLU A 51 8.68 -1.09 7.49
CA GLU A 51 9.17 0.08 8.25
C GLU A 51 8.11 0.61 9.23
N MET A 52 6.82 0.56 8.88
CA MET A 52 5.72 0.91 9.79
C MET A 52 5.60 -0.07 10.96
N LEU A 53 5.88 -1.35 10.74
CA LEU A 53 5.93 -2.39 11.77
C LEU A 53 7.24 -2.39 12.58
N GLY A 54 8.17 -1.46 12.29
CA GLY A 54 9.45 -1.38 12.98
C GLY A 54 10.38 -2.57 12.73
N LYS A 55 10.17 -3.33 11.65
CA LYS A 55 11.06 -4.43 11.30
C LYS A 55 12.40 -3.85 10.83
N PRO A 56 13.53 -4.47 11.23
CA PRO A 56 14.82 -4.04 10.74
C PRO A 56 14.86 -4.18 9.22
N LYS A 57 15.25 -3.12 8.50
CA LYS A 57 15.57 -3.21 7.07
C LYS A 57 16.60 -4.32 6.92
N GLN A 58 16.28 -5.35 6.14
CA GLN A 58 17.32 -6.26 5.66
C GLN A 58 18.25 -5.42 4.79
N GLU A 59 19.43 -5.10 5.31
CA GLU A 59 20.50 -4.59 4.47
C GLU A 59 20.71 -5.61 3.36
N LYS A 60 20.60 -5.16 2.11
CA LYS A 60 20.87 -6.00 0.95
C LYS A 60 22.32 -6.46 1.09
N VAL A 61 22.53 -7.72 1.45
CA VAL A 61 23.86 -8.33 1.52
C VAL A 61 24.38 -8.32 0.08
N MET A 62 25.34 -7.44 -0.19
CA MET A 62 25.91 -7.35 -1.53
C MET A 62 26.73 -8.59 -1.84
N SER A 63 26.66 -9.07 -3.07
CA SER A 63 27.58 -10.11 -3.53
C SER A 63 29.02 -9.56 -3.59
N ALA A 64 30.01 -10.45 -3.61
CA ALA A 64 31.41 -10.05 -3.75
C ALA A 64 31.66 -9.23 -5.04
N GLU A 65 30.94 -9.55 -6.11
CA GLU A 65 31.01 -8.84 -7.40
C GLU A 65 30.41 -7.42 -7.29
N GLU A 66 29.27 -7.28 -6.62
CA GLU A 66 28.65 -5.98 -6.35
C GLU A 66 29.54 -5.10 -5.46
N MET A 67 30.22 -5.71 -4.47
CA MET A 67 31.18 -5.02 -3.61
C MET A 67 32.39 -4.50 -4.40
N LEU A 68 32.97 -5.36 -5.23
CA LEU A 68 34.12 -5.01 -6.05
C LEU A 68 33.79 -3.87 -7.03
N SER A 69 32.65 -3.96 -7.70
CA SER A 69 32.20 -2.92 -8.63
C SER A 69 32.00 -1.57 -7.93
N LYS A 70 31.49 -1.58 -6.69
CA LYS A 70 31.28 -0.36 -5.90
C LYS A 70 32.61 0.27 -5.47
N VAL A 71 33.58 -0.55 -5.05
CA VAL A 71 34.93 -0.08 -4.68
C VAL A 71 35.67 0.50 -5.90
N MET A 72 35.56 -0.15 -7.07
CA MET A 72 36.15 0.35 -8.30
C MET A 72 35.55 1.70 -8.73
N GLY A 73 34.23 1.87 -8.60
CA GLY A 73 33.57 3.16 -8.86
C GLY A 73 34.08 4.26 -7.94
N ILE A 74 34.14 4.00 -6.63
CA ILE A 74 34.67 4.95 -5.64
C ILE A 74 36.13 5.29 -5.92
N HIS A 75 36.95 4.32 -6.32
CA HIS A 75 38.36 4.54 -6.68
C HIS A 75 38.49 5.43 -7.93
N ALA A 76 37.66 5.21 -8.95
CA ALA A 76 37.63 6.04 -10.14
C ALA A 76 37.18 7.48 -9.84
N ASP A 77 36.14 7.64 -9.00
CA ASP A 77 35.62 8.96 -8.59
C ASP A 77 36.65 9.77 -7.77
N MET A 78 37.55 9.10 -7.06
CA MET A 78 38.66 9.73 -6.33
C MET A 78 39.91 9.94 -7.19
N GLY A 79 39.82 9.73 -8.51
CA GLY A 79 40.90 9.98 -9.47
C GLY A 79 41.95 8.87 -9.55
N GLY A 80 41.67 7.69 -9.00
CA GLY A 80 42.52 6.52 -9.17
C GLY A 80 42.32 5.88 -10.54
N ALA A 81 43.39 5.67 -11.29
CA ALA A 81 43.32 4.99 -12.59
C ALA A 81 42.86 3.54 -12.41
N THR A 82 41.71 3.20 -12.98
CA THR A 82 41.21 1.82 -13.11
C THR A 82 41.65 1.20 -14.43
N GLU A 83 42.93 1.33 -14.79
CA GLU A 83 43.52 0.56 -15.88
C GLU A 83 44.34 -0.59 -15.29
N GLY A 84 43.84 -1.81 -15.50
CA GLY A 84 44.45 -3.00 -14.91
C GLY A 84 43.97 -4.35 -15.44
N ARG A 85 43.30 -4.43 -16.61
CA ARG A 85 43.41 -5.44 -17.68
C ARG A 85 42.22 -5.39 -18.62
#